data_AF-A0A8T0D5T8-F1
#
_entry.id   AF-A0A8T0D5T8-F1
#
_cell.length_a   1.000
_cell.length_b   1.000
_cell.length_c   1.000
_cell.angle_alpha   90.00
_cell.angle_beta   90.00
_cell.angle_gamma   90.00
#
_symmetry.space_group_name_H-M   'P 1'
#
loop_
_entity.id
_entity.type
_entity.pdbx_description
1 polymer ?
#
loop_
_entity_poly.entity_id
_entity_poly.type
_entity_poly.pdbx_seq_one_letter_code
_entity_poly.pdbx_strand_id
1 'polypeptide(L)'
;AIVFTDGERILGLGDLGAYGIGIPIGKLSLYTALAGVHPRHCLPILLDVGTDNEQLLNDPFYTGIRHKRIRDERYDELLDNFMQAVVEKYGRDCLIQFEDFGNHNAFRLLERYQQDYCTFNDDIQGTAAVAVAGLLAAGRITKRKLTDNVFLFAGAGEAATGIAKLLAKTLQVEGLSKKEAFGKIYMADKDGLLVLGRPEGNMTDHNKVFARSDAEPVQSLEEIVQTFKPTAIIGASGQTGLFTNKILKQMTVNSTCPIIFALSNPTLKSECTAEEAYNATNVSWKYISASRW
;
A
#
# COMPACT_ATOMS: atom_id res chain seq x y z
N ALA A 1 -18.21 10.24 -9.77
CA ALA A 1 -16.98 9.67 -9.19
C ALA A 1 -15.95 10.78 -9.08
N ILE A 2 -15.44 10.98 -7.87
CA ILE A 2 -14.35 11.89 -7.58
C ILE A 2 -13.14 11.05 -7.18
N VAL A 3 -11.98 11.37 -7.72
CA VAL A 3 -10.70 10.92 -7.17
C VAL A 3 -10.02 12.17 -6.65
N PHE A 4 -9.54 12.14 -5.40
CA PHE A 4 -8.90 13.29 -4.80
C PHE A 4 -7.66 12.92 -4.00
N THR A 5 -6.75 13.88 -3.93
CA THR A 5 -5.45 13.77 -3.25
C THR A 5 -5.07 15.09 -2.60
N ASP A 6 -4.21 15.05 -1.58
CA ASP A 6 -3.50 16.23 -1.07
C ASP A 6 -2.01 16.27 -1.52
N GLY A 7 -1.60 15.29 -2.33
CA GLY A 7 -0.26 15.20 -2.88
C GLY A 7 0.85 14.87 -1.89
N GLU A 8 0.53 14.47 -0.66
CA GLU A 8 1.54 14.21 0.39
C GLU A 8 2.35 12.95 0.13
N ARG A 9 1.75 11.95 -0.53
CA ARG A 9 2.40 10.65 -0.77
C ARG A 9 2.15 10.16 -2.19
N ILE A 10 2.61 10.92 -3.19
CA ILE A 10 2.46 10.52 -4.59
C ILE A 10 3.31 9.28 -4.87
N LEU A 11 2.67 8.13 -5.08
CA LEU A 11 3.33 6.84 -5.31
C LEU A 11 4.44 6.58 -4.26
N GLY A 12 5.63 6.17 -4.70
CA GLY A 12 6.87 6.12 -3.91
C GLY A 12 7.77 7.34 -4.11
N LEU A 13 7.23 8.46 -4.61
CA LEU A 13 7.96 9.71 -4.87
C LEU A 13 7.88 10.69 -3.69
N GLY A 14 6.89 10.54 -2.81
CA GLY A 14 6.71 11.36 -1.61
C GLY A 14 5.86 12.60 -1.86
N ASP A 15 6.15 13.68 -1.14
CA ASP A 15 5.37 14.91 -1.18
C ASP A 15 5.66 15.69 -2.48
N LEU A 16 4.68 15.74 -3.37
CA LEU A 16 4.72 16.53 -4.61
C LEU A 16 3.71 17.69 -4.60
N GLY A 17 3.02 17.91 -3.49
CA GLY A 17 2.02 18.98 -3.35
C GLY A 17 1.08 19.07 -4.55
N ALA A 18 0.90 20.27 -5.10
CA ALA A 18 0.02 20.52 -6.23
C ALA A 18 0.40 19.80 -7.54
N TYR A 19 1.66 19.36 -7.70
CA TYR A 19 2.05 18.53 -8.84
C TYR A 19 1.41 17.12 -8.78
N GLY A 20 0.85 16.73 -7.64
CA GLY A 20 0.11 15.49 -7.46
C GLY A 20 -1.20 15.37 -8.27
N ILE A 21 -1.73 16.47 -8.83
CA ILE A 21 -3.02 16.48 -9.56
C ILE A 21 -3.05 15.50 -10.75
N GLY A 22 -1.88 15.16 -11.30
CA GLY A 22 -1.76 14.18 -12.38
C GLY A 22 -2.30 12.79 -12.00
N ILE A 23 -2.25 12.42 -10.71
CA ILE A 23 -2.72 11.12 -10.23
C ILE A 23 -4.25 11.00 -10.32
N PRO A 24 -5.07 11.90 -9.73
CA PRO A 24 -6.51 11.90 -9.94
C PRO A 24 -6.93 11.90 -11.41
N ILE A 25 -6.25 12.68 -12.26
CA ILE A 25 -6.53 12.74 -13.70
C ILE A 25 -6.26 11.37 -14.36
N GLY A 26 -5.13 10.75 -14.05
CA GLY A 26 -4.75 9.43 -14.55
C GLY A 26 -5.74 8.35 -14.12
N LYS A 27 -6.10 8.30 -12.84
CA LYS A 27 -7.07 7.34 -12.29
C LYS A 27 -8.43 7.46 -12.97
N LEU A 28 -8.96 8.67 -13.11
CA LEU A 28 -10.26 8.88 -13.76
C LEU A 28 -10.23 8.62 -15.27
N SER A 29 -9.07 8.77 -15.91
CA SER A 29 -8.88 8.31 -17.29
C SER A 29 -9.03 6.79 -17.39
N LEU A 30 -8.50 6.04 -16.42
CA LEU A 30 -8.67 4.58 -16.34
C LEU A 30 -10.10 4.16 -15.96
N TYR A 31 -10.81 4.93 -15.15
CA TYR A 31 -12.25 4.71 -14.90
C TYR A 31 -13.04 4.69 -16.21
N THR A 32 -12.75 5.63 -17.09
CA THR A 32 -13.38 5.68 -18.41
C THR A 32 -12.90 4.51 -19.28
N ALA A 33 -11.59 4.35 -19.42
CA ALA A 33 -11.00 3.42 -20.37
C ALA A 33 -11.24 1.94 -20.02
N LEU A 34 -11.27 1.59 -18.72
CA LEU A 34 -11.34 0.21 -18.26
C LEU A 34 -12.73 -0.20 -17.78
N ALA A 35 -13.50 0.73 -17.19
CA ALA A 35 -14.81 0.44 -16.61
C ALA A 35 -15.97 1.12 -17.35
N GLY A 36 -15.71 1.90 -18.40
CA GLY A 36 -16.74 2.57 -19.19
C GLY A 36 -17.48 3.69 -18.44
N VAL A 37 -16.90 4.20 -17.34
CA VAL A 37 -17.49 5.32 -16.60
C VAL A 37 -17.46 6.56 -17.48
N HIS A 38 -18.61 7.21 -17.65
CA HIS A 38 -18.72 8.35 -18.56
C HIS A 38 -17.88 9.54 -18.04
N PRO A 39 -16.97 10.15 -18.85
CA PRO A 39 -16.05 11.19 -18.40
C PRO A 39 -16.70 12.41 -17.75
N ARG A 40 -17.90 12.81 -18.22
CA ARG A 40 -18.67 13.93 -17.61
C ARG A 40 -19.17 13.65 -16.19
N HIS A 41 -19.04 12.41 -15.69
CA HIS A 41 -19.36 12.02 -14.31
C HIS A 41 -18.11 11.81 -13.45
N CYS A 42 -16.93 12.16 -13.99
CA CYS A 42 -15.65 12.07 -13.33
C CYS A 42 -15.12 13.47 -12.99
N LEU A 43 -14.62 13.67 -11.78
CA LEU A 43 -14.07 14.95 -11.33
C LEU A 43 -12.76 14.74 -10.55
N PRO A 44 -11.57 15.09 -11.12
CA PRO A 44 -10.30 15.05 -10.40
C PRO A 44 -10.18 16.25 -9.47
N ILE A 45 -9.76 16.03 -8.23
CA ILE A 45 -9.61 17.10 -7.23
C ILE A 45 -8.24 17.00 -6.56
N LEU A 46 -7.62 18.16 -6.32
CA LEU A 46 -6.45 18.28 -5.46
C LEU A 46 -6.75 19.30 -4.35
N LEU A 47 -6.52 18.89 -3.10
CA LEU A 47 -6.65 19.75 -1.93
C LEU A 47 -5.26 20.28 -1.55
N ASP A 48 -4.93 21.47 -2.05
CA ASP A 48 -3.62 22.09 -1.79
C ASP A 48 -3.60 22.76 -0.42
N VAL A 49 -2.94 22.10 0.55
CA VAL A 49 -2.72 22.61 1.91
C VAL A 49 -1.26 23.01 2.14
N GLY A 50 -0.50 23.22 1.06
CA GLY A 50 0.95 23.40 1.08
C GLY A 50 1.72 22.12 0.82
N THR A 51 3.05 22.21 0.85
CA THR A 51 3.97 21.10 0.66
C THR A 51 5.17 21.23 1.59
N ASP A 52 5.65 20.11 2.14
CA ASP A 52 6.87 20.07 2.94
C ASP A 52 8.12 19.88 2.08
N ASN A 53 7.96 19.72 0.76
CA ASN A 53 9.05 19.58 -0.19
C ASN A 53 9.76 20.92 -0.46
N GLU A 54 10.93 21.11 0.15
CA GLU A 54 11.76 22.32 0.00
C GLU A 54 12.14 22.62 -1.46
N GLN A 55 12.32 21.59 -2.30
CA GLN A 55 12.66 21.81 -3.70
C GLN A 55 11.50 22.49 -4.43
N LEU A 56 10.27 22.08 -4.15
CA LEU A 56 9.07 22.67 -4.74
C LEU A 56 8.78 24.07 -4.20
N LEU A 57 9.00 24.30 -2.90
CA LEU A 57 8.86 25.64 -2.31
C LEU A 57 9.77 26.66 -2.99
N ASN A 58 10.96 26.24 -3.42
CA ASN A 58 11.96 27.07 -4.11
C ASN A 58 11.87 27.02 -5.65
N ASP A 59 11.07 26.14 -6.23
CA ASP A 59 10.93 25.99 -7.69
C ASP A 59 10.04 27.11 -8.25
N PRO A 60 10.52 28.04 -9.09
CA PRO A 60 9.70 29.13 -9.64
C PRO A 60 8.52 28.64 -10.50
N PHE A 61 8.52 27.39 -10.95
CA PHE A 61 7.44 26.80 -11.73
C PHE A 61 6.40 26.04 -10.89
N TYR A 62 6.65 25.85 -9.58
CA TYR A 62 5.69 25.21 -8.71
C TYR A 62 4.35 25.96 -8.72
N THR A 63 3.29 25.22 -9.04
CA THR A 63 1.93 25.74 -9.26
C THR A 63 1.08 25.79 -8.00
N GLY A 64 1.53 25.19 -6.91
CA GLY A 64 0.83 25.15 -5.64
C GLY A 64 1.16 26.31 -4.70
N ILE A 65 0.54 26.27 -3.52
CA ILE A 65 0.75 27.26 -2.47
C ILE A 65 2.13 27.06 -1.83
N ARG A 66 2.89 28.15 -1.71
CA ARG A 66 4.28 28.14 -1.20
C ARG A 66 4.35 28.31 0.32
N HIS A 67 3.81 27.34 1.04
CA HIS A 67 4.05 27.17 2.47
C HIS A 67 4.09 25.70 2.85
N LYS A 68 4.62 25.42 4.04
CA LYS A 68 4.60 24.09 4.66
C LYS A 68 3.18 23.60 4.89
N ARG A 69 2.99 22.28 4.92
CA ARG A 69 1.65 21.68 5.06
C ARG A 69 0.94 22.18 6.31
N ILE A 70 -0.33 22.57 6.15
CA ILE A 70 -1.23 22.80 7.29
C ILE A 70 -1.56 21.44 7.89
N ARG A 71 -1.32 21.28 9.21
CA ARG A 71 -1.51 20.03 9.95
C ARG A 71 -2.37 20.19 11.21
N ASP A 72 -2.88 21.40 11.44
CA ASP A 72 -3.76 21.70 12.55
C ASP A 72 -5.24 21.47 12.16
N GLU A 73 -6.15 21.87 13.04
CA GLU A 73 -7.60 21.70 12.89
C GLU A 73 -8.16 22.21 11.55
N ARG A 74 -7.49 23.19 10.91
CA ARG A 74 -7.92 23.73 9.62
C ARG A 74 -7.80 22.71 8.49
N TYR A 75 -6.87 21.75 8.59
CA TYR A 75 -6.79 20.64 7.63
C TYR A 75 -8.04 19.77 7.72
N ASP A 76 -8.43 19.41 8.94
CA ASP A 76 -9.62 18.57 9.16
C ASP A 76 -10.91 19.29 8.77
N GLU A 77 -11.03 20.57 9.12
CA GLU A 77 -12.18 21.40 8.73
C GLU A 77 -12.30 21.51 7.20
N LEU A 78 -11.18 21.67 6.48
CA LEU A 78 -11.19 21.67 5.02
C LEU A 78 -11.72 20.34 4.45
N LEU A 79 -11.26 19.21 5.01
CA LEU A 79 -11.68 17.89 4.56
C LEU A 79 -13.16 17.63 4.88
N ASP A 80 -13.64 18.00 6.06
CA ASP A 80 -15.05 17.89 6.44
C ASP A 80 -15.94 18.71 5.49
N ASN A 81 -15.57 19.99 5.28
CA ASN A 81 -16.28 20.89 4.38
C ASN A 81 -16.28 20.37 2.93
N PHE A 82 -15.16 19.80 2.49
CA PHE A 82 -15.06 19.16 1.18
C PHE A 82 -16.03 17.99 1.02
N MET A 83 -16.02 17.04 1.97
CA MET A 83 -16.90 15.88 1.93
C MET A 83 -18.38 16.29 1.95
N GLN A 84 -18.74 17.26 2.80
CA GLN A 84 -20.09 17.82 2.87
C GLN A 84 -20.49 18.50 1.55
N ALA A 85 -19.65 19.38 1.01
CA ALA A 85 -19.94 20.11 -0.23
C ALA A 85 -20.12 19.17 -1.44
N VAL A 86 -19.36 18.06 -1.49
CA VAL A 86 -19.51 17.04 -2.53
C VAL A 86 -20.90 16.40 -2.45
N VAL A 87 -21.34 15.99 -1.26
CA VAL A 87 -22.64 15.32 -1.09
C VAL A 87 -23.81 16.29 -1.28
N GLU A 88 -23.69 17.53 -0.82
CA GLU A 88 -24.71 18.57 -1.04
C GLU A 88 -24.93 18.82 -2.53
N LYS A 89 -23.85 18.83 -3.32
CA LYS A 89 -23.92 19.14 -4.74
C LYS A 89 -24.25 17.94 -5.63
N TYR A 90 -23.70 16.76 -5.33
CA TYR A 90 -23.73 15.59 -6.20
C TYR A 90 -24.52 14.40 -5.63
N GLY A 91 -25.01 14.51 -4.40
CA GLY A 91 -25.75 13.45 -3.70
C GLY A 91 -24.87 12.51 -2.89
N ARG A 92 -25.50 11.80 -1.93
CA ARG A 92 -24.83 10.87 -0.99
C ARG A 92 -24.18 9.67 -1.68
N ASP A 93 -24.72 9.27 -2.82
CA ASP A 93 -24.22 8.13 -3.60
C ASP A 93 -23.05 8.51 -4.53
N CYS A 94 -22.57 9.76 -4.48
CA CYS A 94 -21.39 10.16 -5.22
C CYS A 94 -20.16 9.43 -4.66
N LEU A 95 -19.55 8.56 -5.49
CA LEU A 95 -18.32 7.86 -5.14
C LEU A 95 -17.15 8.84 -4.95
N ILE A 96 -16.49 8.78 -3.80
CA ILE A 96 -15.32 9.59 -3.45
C ILE A 96 -14.14 8.65 -3.16
N GLN A 97 -13.10 8.68 -3.99
CA GLN A 97 -11.88 7.87 -3.85
C GLN A 97 -10.74 8.72 -3.30
N PHE A 98 -10.22 8.36 -2.12
CA PHE A 98 -8.96 8.89 -1.59
C PHE A 98 -7.78 8.26 -2.34
N GLU A 99 -6.79 9.08 -2.67
CA GLU A 99 -5.59 8.65 -3.39
C GLU A 99 -4.35 9.41 -2.91
N ASP A 100 -3.25 8.70 -2.67
CA ASP A 100 -1.91 9.25 -2.42
C ASP A 100 -1.83 10.25 -1.24
N PHE A 101 -2.57 9.96 -0.16
CA PHE A 101 -2.50 10.70 1.11
C PHE A 101 -1.33 10.21 1.98
N GLY A 102 -0.82 11.07 2.87
CA GLY A 102 0.14 10.66 3.88
C GLY A 102 -0.40 9.57 4.81
N ASN A 103 0.47 8.67 5.28
CA ASN A 103 0.07 7.45 5.97
C ASN A 103 -0.89 7.63 7.15
N HIS A 104 -0.64 8.65 7.97
CA HIS A 104 -1.50 8.97 9.09
C HIS A 104 -2.90 9.41 8.63
N ASN A 105 -2.96 10.32 7.65
CA ASN A 105 -4.21 10.86 7.13
C ASN A 105 -5.01 9.81 6.35
N ALA A 106 -4.36 8.99 5.53
CA ALA A 106 -5.03 7.95 4.74
C ALA A 106 -5.91 7.03 5.59
N PHE A 107 -5.37 6.52 6.71
CA PHE A 107 -6.14 5.66 7.61
C PHE A 107 -7.19 6.42 8.43
N ARG A 108 -6.81 7.55 9.05
CA ARG A 108 -7.70 8.31 9.91
C ARG A 108 -8.92 8.83 9.14
N LEU A 109 -8.70 9.36 7.93
CA LEU A 109 -9.78 9.89 7.09
C LEU A 109 -10.66 8.75 6.56
N LEU A 110 -10.07 7.61 6.17
CA LEU A 110 -10.87 6.43 5.80
C LEU A 110 -11.76 6.00 6.97
N GLU A 111 -11.22 5.90 8.18
CA GLU A 111 -11.99 5.52 9.37
C GLU A 111 -13.11 6.52 9.68
N ARG A 112 -12.80 7.81 9.55
CA ARG A 112 -13.73 8.91 9.79
C ARG A 112 -14.91 8.92 8.82
N TYR A 113 -14.70 8.65 7.53
CA TYR A 113 -15.73 8.92 6.51
C TYR A 113 -16.40 7.68 5.91
N GLN A 114 -15.79 6.48 6.00
CA GLN A 114 -16.28 5.29 5.30
C GLN A 114 -17.69 4.80 5.70
N GLN A 115 -18.22 5.23 6.85
CA GLN A 115 -19.57 4.86 7.29
C GLN A 115 -20.64 5.86 6.85
N ASP A 116 -20.26 7.12 6.62
CA ASP A 116 -21.20 8.21 6.34
C ASP A 116 -21.23 8.62 4.85
N TYR A 117 -20.17 8.29 4.10
CA TYR A 117 -19.99 8.66 2.70
C TYR A 117 -19.75 7.42 1.83
N CYS A 118 -20.15 7.48 0.55
CA CYS A 118 -19.76 6.48 -0.45
C CYS A 118 -18.27 6.65 -0.80
N THR A 119 -17.39 6.12 0.06
CA THR A 119 -15.96 6.38 -0.06
C THR A 119 -15.08 5.17 0.26
N PHE A 120 -13.89 5.18 -0.32
CA PHE A 120 -12.83 4.20 -0.07
C PHE A 120 -11.46 4.83 -0.37
N ASN A 121 -10.39 4.22 0.13
CA ASN A 121 -9.02 4.61 -0.19
C ASN A 121 -8.37 3.55 -1.09
N ASP A 122 -7.87 3.96 -2.26
CA ASP A 122 -7.33 3.02 -3.26
C ASP A 122 -5.99 2.40 -2.82
N ASP A 123 -5.14 3.18 -2.16
CA ASP A 123 -3.84 2.73 -1.63
C ASP A 123 -3.98 1.62 -0.57
N ILE A 124 -5.02 1.71 0.27
CA ILE A 124 -5.31 0.73 1.32
C ILE A 124 -6.15 -0.42 0.74
N GLN A 125 -7.30 -0.12 0.14
CA GLN A 125 -8.32 -1.12 -0.19
C GLN A 125 -8.19 -1.64 -1.63
N GLY A 126 -7.90 -0.77 -2.60
CA GLY A 126 -7.68 -1.15 -3.99
C GLY A 126 -6.44 -2.03 -4.14
N THR A 127 -5.33 -1.61 -3.54
CA THR A 127 -4.08 -2.39 -3.51
C THR A 127 -4.27 -3.73 -2.78
N ALA A 128 -5.05 -3.76 -1.70
CA ALA A 128 -5.39 -5.01 -1.01
C ALA A 128 -6.10 -5.99 -1.94
N ALA A 129 -7.11 -5.52 -2.68
CA ALA A 129 -7.90 -6.36 -3.57
C ALA A 129 -7.03 -7.00 -4.67
N VAL A 130 -6.19 -6.23 -5.37
CA VAL A 130 -5.34 -6.76 -6.44
C VAL A 130 -4.27 -7.72 -5.91
N ALA A 131 -3.66 -7.42 -4.75
CA ALA A 131 -2.66 -8.29 -4.16
C ALA A 131 -3.27 -9.63 -3.69
N VAL A 132 -4.40 -9.61 -3.00
CA VAL A 132 -5.08 -10.85 -2.58
C VAL A 132 -5.57 -11.65 -3.79
N ALA A 133 -6.07 -10.99 -4.84
CA ALA A 133 -6.40 -11.67 -6.10
C ALA A 133 -5.16 -12.36 -6.72
N GLY A 134 -4.01 -11.69 -6.71
CA GLY A 134 -2.74 -12.28 -7.14
C GLY A 134 -2.33 -13.51 -6.30
N LEU A 135 -2.48 -13.44 -4.98
CA LEU A 135 -2.17 -14.56 -4.07
C LEU A 135 -3.09 -15.76 -4.32
N LEU A 136 -4.40 -15.52 -4.52
CA LEU A 136 -5.37 -16.57 -4.88
C LEU A 136 -5.03 -17.21 -6.24
N ALA A 137 -4.64 -16.41 -7.23
CA ALA A 137 -4.19 -16.89 -8.52
C ALA A 137 -2.90 -17.72 -8.39
N ALA A 138 -1.93 -17.26 -7.60
CA ALA A 138 -0.69 -17.97 -7.32
C ALA A 138 -0.93 -19.34 -6.64
N GLY A 139 -1.97 -19.47 -5.81
CA GLY A 139 -2.41 -20.74 -5.23
C GLY A 139 -2.69 -21.82 -6.29
N ARG A 140 -3.37 -21.44 -7.39
CA ARG A 140 -3.69 -22.35 -8.51
C ARG A 140 -2.45 -22.91 -9.21
N ILE A 141 -1.38 -22.11 -9.27
CA ILE A 141 -0.11 -22.48 -9.93
C ILE A 141 0.81 -23.24 -8.96
N THR A 142 0.84 -22.83 -7.68
CA THR A 142 1.65 -23.50 -6.65
C THR A 142 1.02 -24.81 -6.17
N LYS A 143 -0.26 -25.05 -6.48
CA LYS A 143 -1.07 -26.16 -5.94
C LYS A 143 -1.08 -26.19 -4.40
N ARG A 144 -0.93 -25.03 -3.77
CA ARG A 144 -1.01 -24.84 -2.31
C ARG A 144 -2.26 -24.04 -1.97
N LYS A 145 -2.89 -24.38 -0.85
CA LYS A 145 -3.98 -23.54 -0.32
C LYS A 145 -3.38 -22.25 0.22
N LEU A 146 -4.18 -21.18 0.24
CA LEU A 146 -3.75 -19.91 0.81
C LEU A 146 -3.31 -20.09 2.29
N THR A 147 -4.02 -20.95 3.02
CA THR A 147 -3.75 -21.33 4.42
C THR A 147 -2.41 -22.04 4.65
N ASP A 148 -1.80 -22.60 3.60
CA ASP A 148 -0.52 -23.32 3.71
C ASP A 148 0.69 -22.37 3.64
N ASN A 149 0.46 -21.09 3.34
CA ASN A 149 1.51 -20.11 3.14
C ASN A 149 1.89 -19.36 4.43
N VAL A 150 3.13 -18.87 4.46
CA VAL A 150 3.61 -17.89 5.43
C VAL A 150 3.95 -16.62 4.66
N PHE A 151 3.40 -15.50 5.10
CA PHE A 151 3.45 -14.23 4.37
C PHE A 151 4.36 -13.25 5.10
N LEU A 152 5.33 -12.68 4.38
CA LEU A 152 6.16 -11.60 4.87
C LEU A 152 5.91 -10.33 4.07
N PHE A 153 5.52 -9.26 4.75
CA PHE A 153 5.41 -7.93 4.19
C PHE A 153 6.69 -7.13 4.47
N ALA A 154 7.31 -6.62 3.41
CA ALA A 154 8.38 -5.63 3.47
C ALA A 154 7.75 -4.23 3.27
N GLY A 155 7.59 -3.53 4.38
CA GLY A 155 6.77 -2.33 4.53
C GLY A 155 5.63 -2.55 5.54
N ALA A 156 5.28 -1.50 6.28
CA ALA A 156 4.18 -1.49 7.25
C ALA A 156 3.24 -0.28 7.10
N GLY A 157 3.20 0.30 5.89
CA GLY A 157 2.35 1.45 5.55
C GLY A 157 0.94 1.05 5.10
N GLU A 158 0.29 1.93 4.33
CA GLU A 158 -1.11 1.76 3.86
C GLU A 158 -1.30 0.47 3.07
N ALA A 159 -0.54 0.29 1.99
CA ALA A 159 -0.65 -0.86 1.12
C ALA A 159 -0.40 -2.17 1.88
N ALA A 160 0.74 -2.29 2.57
CA ALA A 160 1.09 -3.51 3.33
C ALA A 160 0.02 -3.87 4.37
N THR A 161 -0.46 -2.89 5.13
CA THR A 161 -1.48 -3.09 6.16
C THR A 161 -2.85 -3.41 5.57
N GLY A 162 -3.24 -2.74 4.49
CA GLY A 162 -4.48 -3.03 3.75
C GLY A 162 -4.50 -4.45 3.21
N ILE A 163 -3.43 -4.85 2.51
CA ILE A 163 -3.26 -6.21 1.98
C ILE A 163 -3.31 -7.22 3.12
N ALA A 164 -2.55 -7.00 4.20
CA ALA A 164 -2.50 -7.91 5.35
C ALA A 164 -3.87 -8.08 6.02
N LYS A 165 -4.66 -7.00 6.17
CA LYS A 165 -6.02 -7.07 6.74
C LYS A 165 -6.97 -7.88 5.84
N LEU A 166 -6.95 -7.63 4.53
CA LEU A 166 -7.80 -8.38 3.60
C LEU A 166 -7.37 -9.84 3.50
N LEU A 167 -6.06 -10.10 3.50
CA LEU A 167 -5.50 -11.44 3.53
C LEU A 167 -5.92 -12.20 4.80
N ALA A 168 -5.79 -11.60 5.98
CA ALA A 168 -6.22 -12.21 7.24
C ALA A 168 -7.73 -12.53 7.24
N LYS A 169 -8.57 -11.67 6.65
CA LYS A 169 -10.00 -11.95 6.46
C LYS A 169 -10.22 -13.11 5.48
N THR A 170 -9.47 -13.15 4.38
CA THR A 170 -9.55 -14.22 3.38
C THR A 170 -9.14 -15.57 3.96
N LEU A 171 -8.07 -15.61 4.76
CA LEU A 171 -7.64 -16.80 5.50
C LEU A 171 -8.71 -17.32 6.48
N GLN A 172 -9.45 -16.40 7.11
CA GLN A 172 -10.58 -16.78 7.98
C GLN A 172 -11.75 -17.36 7.19
N VAL A 173 -12.06 -16.80 6.02
CA VAL A 173 -13.07 -17.36 5.10
C VAL A 173 -12.68 -18.77 4.63
N GLU A 174 -11.38 -19.02 4.43
CA GLU A 174 -10.82 -20.35 4.10
C GLU A 174 -10.75 -21.31 5.31
N GLY A 175 -11.26 -20.91 6.48
CA GLY A 175 -11.48 -21.77 7.63
C GLY A 175 -10.48 -21.63 8.79
N LEU A 176 -9.53 -20.70 8.73
CA LEU A 176 -8.64 -20.42 9.87
C LEU A 176 -9.34 -19.57 10.94
N SER A 177 -9.02 -19.80 12.20
CA SER A 177 -9.38 -18.85 13.26
C SER A 177 -8.64 -17.51 13.07
N LYS A 178 -9.15 -16.44 13.71
CA LYS A 178 -8.47 -15.14 13.71
C LYS A 178 -7.00 -15.27 14.18
N LYS A 179 -6.75 -16.06 15.24
CA LYS A 179 -5.39 -16.26 15.77
C LYS A 179 -4.47 -16.94 14.75
N GLU A 180 -4.94 -17.97 14.07
CA GLU A 180 -4.16 -18.69 13.05
C GLU A 180 -3.91 -17.83 11.81
N ALA A 181 -4.93 -17.09 11.34
CA ALA A 181 -4.80 -16.20 10.19
C ALA A 181 -3.76 -15.09 10.42
N PHE A 182 -3.83 -14.39 11.55
CA PHE A 182 -2.82 -13.39 11.92
C PHE A 182 -1.47 -14.03 12.22
N GLY A 183 -1.46 -15.25 12.77
CA GLY A 183 -0.26 -16.04 13.02
C GLY A 183 0.57 -16.35 11.77
N LYS A 184 -0.03 -16.30 10.57
CA LYS A 184 0.61 -16.56 9.27
C LYS A 184 1.26 -15.33 8.64
N ILE A 185 1.04 -14.15 9.22
CA ILE A 185 1.46 -12.86 8.65
C ILE A 185 2.59 -12.27 9.51
N TYR A 186 3.67 -11.90 8.84
CA TYR A 186 4.80 -11.15 9.37
C TYR A 186 4.92 -9.84 8.61
N MET A 187 5.29 -8.77 9.30
CA MET A 187 5.45 -7.45 8.72
C MET A 187 6.73 -6.84 9.26
N ALA A 188 7.53 -6.24 8.37
CA ALA A 188 8.75 -5.54 8.72
C ALA A 188 8.71 -4.13 8.14
N ASP A 189 9.08 -3.13 8.93
CA ASP A 189 9.31 -1.76 8.46
C ASP A 189 10.80 -1.45 8.44
N LYS A 190 11.14 -0.16 8.32
CA LYS A 190 12.53 0.33 8.31
C LYS A 190 13.29 0.00 9.60
N ASP A 191 12.58 -0.22 10.71
CA ASP A 191 13.16 -0.50 12.03
C ASP A 191 13.14 -2.03 12.34
N GLY A 192 12.79 -2.86 11.35
CA GLY A 192 12.81 -4.32 11.44
C GLY A 192 11.42 -4.97 11.59
N LEU A 193 11.40 -6.21 12.08
CA LEU A 193 10.18 -6.97 12.33
C LEU A 193 9.27 -6.25 13.33
N LEU A 194 7.98 -6.20 13.04
CA LEU A 194 6.98 -5.72 14.00
C LEU A 194 6.84 -6.74 15.13
N VAL A 195 7.34 -6.38 16.30
CA VAL A 195 7.29 -7.19 17.53
C VAL A 195 6.81 -6.30 18.68
N LEU A 196 5.99 -6.84 19.57
CA LEU A 196 5.59 -6.14 20.79
C LEU A 196 6.81 -5.90 21.68
N GLY A 197 7.05 -4.63 22.02
CA GLY A 197 8.20 -4.25 22.86
C GLY A 197 9.53 -4.17 22.12
N ARG A 198 9.54 -4.08 20.78
CA ARG A 198 10.77 -3.79 20.02
C ARG A 198 11.44 -2.50 20.53
N PRO A 199 12.79 -2.44 20.57
CA PRO A 199 13.52 -1.33 21.18
C PRO A 199 13.40 -0.02 20.41
N GLU A 200 13.24 -0.10 19.09
CA GLU A 200 13.18 1.05 18.18
C GLU A 200 11.96 0.95 17.26
N GLY A 201 11.49 2.09 16.78
CA GLY A 201 10.40 2.18 15.82
C GLY A 201 9.01 2.22 16.43
N ASN A 202 8.21 3.19 16.00
CA ASN A 202 6.82 3.35 16.44
C ASN A 202 5.88 2.49 15.59
N MET A 203 4.84 1.94 16.21
CA MET A 203 3.74 1.27 15.52
C MET A 203 2.48 2.12 15.67
N THR A 204 1.67 2.19 14.62
CA THR A 204 0.34 2.77 14.68
C THR A 204 -0.68 1.68 14.97
N ASP A 205 -1.87 2.04 15.45
CA ASP A 205 -2.90 1.05 15.77
C ASP A 205 -3.26 0.16 14.57
N HIS A 206 -3.12 0.68 13.34
CA HIS A 206 -3.43 -0.06 12.13
C HIS A 206 -2.43 -1.19 11.81
N ASN A 207 -1.14 -1.03 12.13
CA ASN A 207 -0.12 -2.04 11.88
C ASN A 207 0.28 -2.84 13.13
N LYS A 208 0.06 -2.29 14.33
CA LYS A 208 0.31 -2.95 15.63
C LYS A 208 -0.45 -4.26 15.79
N VAL A 209 -1.61 -4.41 15.14
CA VAL A 209 -2.37 -5.67 15.14
C VAL A 209 -1.61 -6.85 14.49
N PHE A 210 -0.56 -6.58 13.71
CA PHE A 210 0.32 -7.59 13.11
C PHE A 210 1.65 -7.76 13.86
N ALA A 211 1.86 -7.03 14.97
CA ALA A 211 3.04 -7.18 15.78
C ALA A 211 3.08 -8.56 16.46
N ARG A 212 4.22 -9.24 16.35
CA ARG A 212 4.41 -10.56 16.97
C ARG A 212 4.61 -10.43 18.47
N SER A 213 3.98 -11.32 19.22
CA SER A 213 4.24 -11.49 20.67
C SER A 213 5.11 -12.72 20.96
N ASP A 214 5.45 -13.48 19.92
CA ASP A 214 6.07 -14.81 19.96
C ASP A 214 7.37 -14.86 19.14
N ALA A 215 7.96 -13.70 18.86
CA ALA A 215 9.19 -13.55 18.11
C ALA A 215 10.11 -12.52 18.79
N GLU A 216 11.41 -12.73 18.68
CA GLU A 216 12.40 -11.72 19.10
C GLU A 216 12.52 -10.61 18.03
N PRO A 217 12.93 -9.38 18.43
CA PRO A 217 13.23 -8.32 17.48
C PRO A 217 14.33 -8.75 16.49
N VAL A 218 14.04 -8.62 15.19
CA VAL A 218 15.00 -8.87 14.11
C VAL A 218 15.02 -7.66 13.18
N GLN A 219 16.20 -7.05 12.99
CA GLN A 219 16.33 -5.84 12.17
C GLN A 219 16.46 -6.15 10.68
N SER A 220 17.29 -7.15 10.32
CA SER A 220 17.58 -7.44 8.91
C SER A 220 16.44 -8.18 8.23
N LEU A 221 15.93 -7.64 7.12
CA LEU A 221 14.94 -8.33 6.29
C LEU A 221 15.44 -9.71 5.83
N GLU A 222 16.73 -9.84 5.56
CA GLU A 222 17.34 -11.11 5.16
C GLU A 222 17.27 -12.15 6.28
N GLU A 223 17.55 -11.74 7.52
CA GLU A 223 17.48 -12.61 8.70
C GLU A 223 16.02 -13.00 9.01
N ILE A 224 15.07 -12.08 8.82
CA ILE A 224 13.63 -12.38 8.92
C ILE A 224 13.25 -13.47 7.90
N VAL A 225 13.69 -13.34 6.64
CA VAL A 225 13.41 -14.33 5.59
C VAL A 225 14.04 -15.69 5.92
N GLN A 226 15.23 -15.73 6.50
CA GLN A 226 15.89 -16.98 6.93
C GLN A 226 15.17 -17.64 8.11
N THR A 227 14.76 -16.83 9.09
CA THR A 227 14.20 -17.30 10.37
C THR A 227 12.77 -17.78 10.22
N PHE A 228 11.90 -16.95 9.63
CA PHE A 228 10.46 -17.22 9.55
C PHE A 228 10.04 -17.98 8.29
N LYS A 229 10.99 -18.21 7.38
CA LYS A 229 10.85 -19.03 6.17
C LYS A 229 9.56 -18.74 5.38
N PRO A 230 9.27 -17.47 5.04
CA PRO A 230 8.07 -17.12 4.30
C PRO A 230 8.03 -17.83 2.95
N THR A 231 6.83 -18.21 2.53
CA THR A 231 6.57 -18.77 1.21
C THR A 231 6.09 -17.71 0.22
N ALA A 232 5.66 -16.56 0.73
CA ALA A 232 5.30 -15.38 -0.03
C ALA A 232 5.96 -14.13 0.60
N ILE A 233 6.61 -13.33 -0.22
CA ILE A 233 7.14 -12.02 0.17
C ILE A 233 6.46 -10.92 -0.64
N ILE A 234 5.94 -9.90 0.03
CA ILE A 234 5.19 -8.80 -0.55
C ILE A 234 5.89 -7.49 -0.20
N GLY A 235 6.42 -6.82 -1.21
CA GLY A 235 7.10 -5.53 -1.12
C GLY A 235 6.11 -4.41 -1.37
N ALA A 236 5.97 -3.50 -0.40
CA ALA A 236 5.17 -2.29 -0.51
C ALA A 236 5.83 -1.18 0.33
N SER A 237 7.15 -1.03 0.16
CA SER A 237 8.02 -0.21 1.00
C SER A 237 8.43 1.12 0.36
N GLY A 238 8.35 1.23 -0.96
CA GLY A 238 8.97 2.29 -1.75
C GLY A 238 10.50 2.22 -1.82
N GLN A 239 11.12 1.13 -1.32
CA GLN A 239 12.57 0.99 -1.26
C GLN A 239 13.08 0.15 -2.44
N THR A 240 13.81 0.82 -3.34
CA THR A 240 14.45 0.20 -4.49
C THR A 240 15.46 -0.87 -4.08
N GLY A 241 15.44 -2.02 -4.76
CA GLY A 241 16.44 -3.08 -4.58
C GLY A 241 16.39 -3.78 -3.23
N LEU A 242 15.32 -3.61 -2.45
CA LEU A 242 15.15 -4.23 -1.15
C LEU A 242 15.14 -5.78 -1.24
N PHE A 243 14.64 -6.33 -2.34
CA PHE A 243 14.66 -7.77 -2.61
C PHE A 243 15.97 -8.16 -3.30
N THR A 244 17.04 -8.17 -2.52
CA THR A 244 18.38 -8.53 -3.00
C THR A 244 18.43 -9.96 -3.53
N ASN A 245 19.43 -10.27 -4.37
CA ASN A 245 19.69 -11.63 -4.87
C ASN A 245 19.79 -12.67 -3.72
N LYS A 246 20.34 -12.28 -2.57
CA LYS A 246 20.46 -13.14 -1.39
C LYS A 246 19.09 -13.48 -0.79
N ILE A 247 18.20 -12.49 -0.66
CA ILE A 247 16.81 -12.69 -0.23
C ILE A 247 16.06 -13.56 -1.24
N LEU A 248 16.16 -13.26 -2.53
CA LEU A 248 15.47 -14.01 -3.59
C LEU A 248 15.91 -15.49 -3.64
N LYS A 249 17.21 -15.76 -3.49
CA LYS A 249 17.72 -17.13 -3.35
C LYS A 249 17.27 -17.80 -2.06
N GLN A 250 17.22 -17.06 -0.95
CA GLN A 250 16.70 -17.62 0.29
C GLN A 250 15.21 -18.01 0.18
N MET A 251 14.41 -17.24 -0.57
CA MET A 251 13.02 -17.59 -0.83
C MET A 251 12.86 -18.95 -1.55
N THR A 252 13.80 -19.34 -2.43
CA THR A 252 13.77 -20.66 -3.08
C THR A 252 14.20 -21.80 -2.15
N VAL A 253 15.03 -21.51 -1.14
CA VAL A 253 15.33 -22.46 -0.07
C VAL A 253 14.11 -22.66 0.83
N ASN A 254 13.37 -21.60 1.13
CA ASN A 254 12.19 -21.63 2.00
C ASN A 254 10.99 -22.32 1.33
N SER A 255 10.87 -22.18 0.01
CA SER A 255 9.77 -22.74 -0.77
C SER A 255 10.23 -23.13 -2.15
N THR A 256 9.86 -24.34 -2.60
CA THR A 256 10.11 -24.79 -3.99
C THR A 256 9.46 -23.89 -5.05
N CYS A 257 8.48 -23.08 -4.66
CA CYS A 257 7.78 -22.19 -5.57
C CYS A 257 7.36 -20.91 -4.84
N PRO A 258 8.32 -20.02 -4.52
CA PRO A 258 8.04 -18.83 -3.74
C PRO A 258 7.17 -17.86 -4.52
N ILE A 259 6.39 -17.07 -3.79
CA ILE A 259 5.58 -15.97 -4.35
C ILE A 259 6.32 -14.66 -4.04
N ILE A 260 6.66 -13.89 -5.07
CA ILE A 260 7.41 -12.64 -4.94
C ILE A 260 6.61 -11.53 -5.59
N PHE A 261 6.12 -10.60 -4.78
CA PHE A 261 5.38 -9.42 -5.22
C PHE A 261 6.20 -8.16 -4.94
N ALA A 262 6.61 -7.43 -5.98
CA ALA A 262 7.29 -6.15 -5.85
C ALA A 262 6.33 -5.02 -6.30
N LEU A 263 5.60 -4.46 -5.34
CA LEU A 263 4.42 -3.63 -5.62
C LEU A 263 4.69 -2.13 -5.54
N SER A 264 5.90 -1.73 -5.15
CA SER A 264 6.24 -0.32 -5.06
C SER A 264 6.32 0.34 -6.43
N ASN A 265 5.70 1.53 -6.54
CA ASN A 265 5.65 2.32 -7.77
C ASN A 265 6.37 3.66 -7.57
N PRO A 266 6.88 4.30 -8.65
CA PRO A 266 7.01 3.76 -10.01
C PRO A 266 8.10 2.68 -10.12
N THR A 267 8.42 2.21 -11.33
CA THR A 267 9.42 1.15 -11.60
C THR A 267 10.74 1.34 -10.83
N LEU A 268 11.24 2.57 -10.75
CA LEU A 268 12.47 2.93 -10.03
C LEU A 268 12.42 2.69 -8.52
N LYS A 269 11.22 2.48 -7.94
CA LYS A 269 10.96 2.23 -6.52
C LYS A 269 10.61 0.78 -6.23
N SER A 270 10.54 -0.07 -7.26
CA SER A 270 10.26 -1.50 -7.11
C SER A 270 11.35 -2.20 -6.28
N GLU A 271 10.95 -3.13 -5.42
CA GLU A 271 11.87 -3.87 -4.54
C GLU A 271 12.88 -4.72 -5.31
N CYS A 272 12.51 -5.22 -6.49
CA CYS A 272 13.41 -5.80 -7.49
C CYS A 272 12.79 -5.66 -8.89
N THR A 273 13.55 -6.03 -9.92
CA THR A 273 13.04 -6.20 -11.28
C THR A 273 12.50 -7.61 -11.52
N ALA A 274 11.70 -7.77 -12.57
CA ALA A 274 11.28 -9.11 -13.02
C ALA A 274 12.48 -9.99 -13.38
N GLU A 275 13.47 -9.42 -14.08
CA GLU A 275 14.69 -10.12 -14.49
C GLU A 275 15.51 -10.60 -13.30
N GLU A 276 15.69 -9.77 -12.28
CA GLU A 276 16.39 -10.14 -11.04
C GLU A 276 15.67 -11.29 -10.33
N ALA A 277 14.34 -11.21 -10.21
CA ALA A 277 13.53 -12.27 -9.60
C ALA A 277 13.65 -13.59 -10.37
N TYR A 278 13.53 -13.58 -11.70
CA TYR A 278 13.64 -14.79 -12.52
C TYR A 278 15.05 -15.39 -12.48
N ASN A 279 16.09 -14.57 -12.65
CA ASN A 279 17.48 -15.02 -12.64
C ASN A 279 17.92 -15.57 -11.28
N ALA A 280 17.49 -14.94 -10.18
CA ALA A 280 17.86 -15.39 -8.84
C ALA A 280 17.12 -16.68 -8.44
N THR A 281 15.90 -16.88 -8.91
CA THR A 281 15.07 -18.01 -8.50
C THR A 281 15.21 -19.24 -9.40
N ASN A 282 15.67 -19.09 -10.65
CA ASN A 282 15.64 -20.15 -11.66
C ASN A 282 14.23 -20.77 -11.85
N VAL A 283 13.17 -20.04 -11.47
CA VAL A 283 11.77 -20.48 -11.62
C VAL A 283 11.10 -19.62 -12.68
N SER A 284 10.72 -20.23 -13.79
CA SER A 284 10.32 -19.59 -15.04
C SER A 284 8.92 -18.94 -15.08
N TRP A 285 8.26 -18.66 -13.94
CA TRP A 285 6.84 -18.23 -13.99
C TRP A 285 6.24 -17.43 -12.81
N LYS A 286 6.97 -16.98 -11.79
CA LYS A 286 6.32 -16.44 -10.56
C LYS A 286 6.85 -15.10 -10.06
N TYR A 287 6.48 -14.04 -10.77
CA TYR A 287 6.71 -12.66 -10.36
C TYR A 287 5.47 -11.82 -10.66
N ILE A 288 5.02 -11.03 -9.70
CA ILE A 288 4.00 -9.98 -9.92
C ILE A 288 4.65 -8.65 -9.52
N SER A 289 4.55 -7.67 -10.41
CA SER A 289 4.90 -6.29 -10.12
C SER A 289 3.74 -5.34 -10.32
N ALA A 290 3.76 -4.23 -9.61
CA ALA A 290 2.79 -3.16 -9.82
C ALA A 290 3.14 -2.29 -11.04
N SER A 291 4.43 -2.11 -11.33
CA SER A 291 4.92 -1.42 -12.52
C SER A 291 5.19 -2.37 -13.68
N ARG A 292 5.05 -1.87 -14.91
CA ARG A 292 5.36 -2.61 -16.15
C ARG A 292 6.88 -2.81 -16.29
N TRP A 293 7.26 -4.02 -16.67
CA TRP A 293 8.62 -4.39 -17.11
C TRP A 293 8.59 -4.76 -18.59
#